data_AF-A0A4U3ABU3-F1
#
_entry.id   AF-A0A4U3ABU3-F1
#
_cell.length_a   1.000
_cell.length_b   1.000
_cell.length_c   1.000
_cell.angle_alpha   90.00
_cell.angle_beta   90.00
_cell.angle_gamma   90.00
#
_symmetry.space_group_name_H-M   'P 1'
#
loop_
_entity.id
_entity.type
_entity.pdbx_description
1 polymer ?
#
loop_
_entity_poly.entity_id
_entity_poly.type
_entity_poly.pdbx_seq_one_letter_code
_entity_poly.pdbx_strand_id
1 'polypeptide(L)'
;MQSYIEVVAAVSIFFLTIVFLYFNPYSDEALDKEVYITVFFMFLFPSFLAVITAVARKKTFTIVCCRWMLPGTLYLSVAVIP
;
A
#
# COMPACT_ATOMS: atom_id res chain seq x y z
N MET A 1 19.99 1.55 11.14
CA MET A 1 18.58 1.50 11.63
C MET A 1 17.57 1.99 10.60
N GLN A 2 17.74 3.16 9.96
CA GLN A 2 16.69 3.75 9.11
C GLN A 2 16.22 2.87 7.92
N SER A 3 17.14 2.18 7.23
CA SER A 3 16.78 1.29 6.11
C SER A 3 15.98 0.04 6.54
N TYR A 4 16.14 -0.45 7.78
CA TYR A 4 15.42 -1.65 8.23
C TYR A 4 13.93 -1.34 8.47
N ILE A 5 13.64 -0.20 9.10
CA ILE A 5 12.26 0.24 9.37
C ILE A 5 11.54 0.50 8.04
N GLU A 6 12.20 1.12 7.06
CA GLU A 6 11.64 1.36 5.71
C GLU A 6 11.26 0.04 5.01
N VAL A 7 12.15 -0.96 5.06
CA VAL A 7 11.88 -2.28 4.45
C VAL A 7 10.73 -2.98 5.17
N VAL A 8 10.75 -3.03 6.51
CA VAL A 8 9.68 -3.68 7.29
C VAL A 8 8.34 -3.00 7.01
N ALA A 9 8.29 -1.66 7.03
CA ALA A 9 7.05 -0.93 6.75
C ALA A 9 6.53 -1.19 5.32
N ALA A 10 7.41 -1.14 4.30
CA ALA A 10 7.02 -1.38 2.92
C ALA A 10 6.48 -2.81 2.72
N VAL A 11 7.15 -3.80 3.31
CA VAL A 11 6.72 -5.20 3.27
C VAL A 11 5.39 -5.38 4.01
N SER A 12 5.23 -4.79 5.20
CA SER A 12 3.98 -4.85 5.96
C SER A 12 2.80 -4.27 5.18
N ILE A 13 2.96 -3.11 4.54
CA ILE A 13 1.89 -2.48 3.76
C ILE A 13 1.58 -3.31 2.51
N PHE A 14 2.58 -3.86 1.85
CA PHE A 14 2.39 -4.75 0.69
C PHE A 14 1.55 -5.97 1.07
N PHE A 15 1.93 -6.69 2.14
CA PHE A 15 1.15 -7.83 2.62
C PHE A 15 -0.25 -7.45 3.08
N LEU A 16 -0.39 -6.36 3.82
CA LEU A 16 -1.69 -5.88 4.28
C LEU A 16 -2.61 -5.56 3.10
N THR A 17 -2.08 -4.96 2.03
CA THR A 17 -2.84 -4.68 0.81
C THR A 17 -3.31 -5.96 0.14
N ILE A 18 -2.46 -6.99 0.04
CA ILE A 18 -2.86 -8.31 -0.50
C ILE A 18 -3.97 -8.94 0.35
N VAL A 19 -3.82 -8.93 1.68
CA VAL A 19 -4.83 -9.47 2.58
C VAL A 19 -6.16 -8.75 2.39
N PHE A 20 -6.18 -7.43 2.35
CA PHE A 20 -7.42 -6.68 2.11
C PHE A 20 -8.01 -6.89 0.72
N LEU A 21 -7.19 -7.13 -0.32
CA LEU A 21 -7.67 -7.26 -1.68
C LEU A 21 -8.26 -8.64 -1.99
N TYR A 22 -7.66 -9.70 -1.43
CA TYR A 22 -8.03 -11.09 -1.75
C TYR A 22 -8.59 -11.88 -0.58
N PHE A 23 -8.25 -11.50 0.65
CA PHE A 23 -8.60 -12.21 1.89
C PHE A 23 -9.33 -11.28 2.85
N ASN A 24 -10.12 -10.34 2.33
CA ASN A 24 -10.80 -9.32 3.13
C ASN A 24 -11.65 -9.99 4.22
N PRO A 25 -11.26 -9.91 5.52
CA PRO A 25 -12.01 -10.60 6.57
C PRO A 25 -13.29 -9.86 6.96
N TYR A 26 -13.53 -8.69 6.38
CA TYR A 26 -14.63 -7.80 6.73
C TYR A 26 -15.83 -7.91 5.78
N SER A 27 -15.67 -8.59 4.64
CA SER A 27 -16.76 -8.81 3.70
C SER A 27 -16.54 -10.09 2.92
N ASP A 28 -17.59 -10.90 2.80
CA ASP A 28 -17.64 -12.09 1.96
C ASP A 28 -18.01 -11.76 0.49
N GLU A 29 -18.29 -10.48 0.19
CA GLU A 29 -18.62 -10.04 -1.18
C GLU A 29 -17.38 -9.86 -2.04
N ALA A 30 -17.49 -10.30 -3.29
CA ALA A 30 -16.43 -10.09 -4.28
C ALA A 30 -16.25 -8.59 -4.54
N LEU A 31 -15.01 -8.10 -4.43
CA LEU A 31 -14.69 -6.70 -4.71
C LEU A 31 -15.03 -6.35 -6.16
N ASP A 32 -15.64 -5.18 -6.37
CA ASP A 32 -15.81 -4.63 -7.71
C ASP A 32 -14.47 -4.49 -8.43
N LYS A 33 -14.48 -4.78 -9.73
CA LYS A 33 -13.29 -4.73 -10.58
C LYS A 33 -12.61 -3.35 -10.54
N GLU A 34 -13.40 -2.29 -10.45
CA GLU A 34 -12.89 -0.91 -10.37
C GLU A 34 -12.15 -0.63 -9.07
N VAL A 35 -12.68 -1.14 -7.94
CA VAL A 35 -12.04 -1.03 -6.63
C VAL A 35 -10.73 -1.81 -6.62
N TYR A 36 -10.74 -3.02 -7.21
CA TYR A 36 -9.54 -3.83 -7.34
C TYR A 36 -8.42 -3.11 -8.12
N ILE A 37 -8.75 -2.54 -9.29
CA ILE A 37 -7.82 -1.77 -10.11
C ILE A 37 -7.29 -0.57 -9.33
N THR A 38 -8.18 0.16 -8.65
CA THR A 38 -7.83 1.36 -7.89
C THR A 38 -6.86 1.02 -6.76
N VAL A 39 -7.16 0.02 -5.94
CA VAL A 39 -6.30 -0.38 -4.81
C VAL A 39 -4.97 -0.94 -5.31
N PHE A 40 -4.96 -1.65 -6.44
CA PHE A 40 -3.73 -2.11 -7.08
C PHE A 40 -2.80 -0.94 -7.41
N PHE A 41 -3.29 0.08 -8.13
CA PHE A 41 -2.45 1.22 -8.56
C PHE A 41 -2.15 2.22 -7.44
N MET A 42 -3.02 2.38 -6.46
CA MET A 42 -2.81 3.31 -5.34
C MET A 42 -1.96 2.74 -4.21
N PHE A 43 -1.98 1.43 -3.98
CA PHE A 43 -1.33 0.81 -2.82
C PHE A 43 -0.39 -0.33 -3.19
N LEU A 44 -0.86 -1.33 -3.93
CA LEU A 44 -0.07 -2.54 -4.16
C LEU A 44 1.16 -2.27 -5.03
N PHE A 45 0.98 -1.52 -6.11
CA PHE A 45 2.05 -1.15 -7.03
C PHE A 45 3.10 -0.24 -6.37
N PRO A 46 2.75 0.91 -5.74
CA PRO A 46 3.75 1.75 -5.08
C PRO A 46 4.40 1.09 -3.85
N SER A 47 3.72 0.21 -3.11
CA SER A 47 4.35 -0.54 -2.01
C SER A 47 5.37 -1.56 -2.51
N PHE A 48 5.08 -2.27 -3.61
CA PHE A 48 6.06 -3.15 -4.26
C PHE A 48 7.32 -2.39 -4.71
N LEU A 49 7.13 -1.22 -5.35
CA LEU A 49 8.24 -0.35 -5.73
C LEU A 49 9.03 0.15 -4.50
N ALA A 50 8.34 0.51 -3.42
CA ALA A 50 8.96 0.94 -2.18
C ALA A 50 9.85 -0.15 -1.55
N VAL A 51 9.45 -1.42 -1.63
CA VAL A 51 10.27 -2.55 -1.17
C VAL A 51 11.57 -2.62 -1.99
N ILE A 52 11.48 -2.59 -3.32
CA ILE A 52 12.65 -2.64 -4.20
C ILE A 52 13.60 -1.46 -3.92
N THR A 53 13.07 -0.25 -3.77
CA THR A 53 13.88 0.96 -3.58
C THR A 53 14.48 1.02 -2.18
N ALA A 54 13.78 0.52 -1.17
CA ALA A 54 14.29 0.38 0.20
C ALA A 54 15.46 -0.62 0.25
N VAL A 55 15.35 -1.76 -0.44
CA VAL A 55 16.46 -2.73 -0.59
C VAL A 55 17.62 -2.11 -1.36
N ALA A 56 17.35 -1.38 -2.44
CA ALA A 56 18.36 -0.67 -3.23
C ALA A 56 18.95 0.58 -2.53
N ARG A 57 18.48 0.91 -1.31
CA ARG A 57 18.88 2.08 -0.52
C ARG A 57 18.70 3.42 -1.24
N LYS A 58 17.74 3.49 -2.16
CA LYS A 58 17.43 4.69 -2.96
C LYS A 58 16.32 5.51 -2.29
N LYS A 59 16.69 6.27 -1.25
CA LYS A 59 15.76 7.04 -0.40
C LYS A 59 14.80 7.95 -1.17
N THR A 60 15.26 8.63 -2.21
CA THR A 60 14.42 9.53 -3.03
C THR A 60 13.22 8.81 -3.63
N PHE A 61 13.43 7.58 -4.13
CA PHE A 61 12.35 6.81 -4.75
C PHE A 61 11.38 6.25 -3.71
N THR A 62 11.87 5.83 -2.54
CA THR A 62 11.00 5.43 -1.43
C THR A 62 10.08 6.58 -1.00
N ILE A 63 10.60 7.81 -0.89
CA ILE A 63 9.79 8.99 -0.55
C ILE A 63 8.71 9.27 -1.61
N VAL A 64 9.04 9.12 -2.89
CA VAL A 64 8.06 9.26 -3.98
C VAL A 64 6.96 8.21 -3.85
N CYS A 65 7.31 6.95 -3.57
CA CYS A 65 6.32 5.89 -3.36
C CYS A 65 5.44 6.16 -2.14
N CYS A 66 6.00 6.65 -1.03
CA CYS A 66 5.22 7.05 0.14
C CYS A 66 4.26 8.19 -0.19
N ARG A 67 4.71 9.21 -0.92
CA ARG A 67 3.84 10.33 -1.36
C ARG A 67 2.75 9.88 -2.31
N TRP A 68 3.02 8.88 -3.15
CA TRP A 68 2.02 8.28 -4.03
C TRP A 68 0.88 7.63 -3.24
N MET A 69 1.21 6.96 -2.13
CA MET A 69 0.22 6.25 -1.31
C MET A 69 -0.62 7.19 -0.42
N LEU A 70 -0.14 8.41 -0.14
CA LEU A 70 -0.80 9.36 0.76
C LEU A 70 -2.27 9.66 0.42
N PRO A 71 -2.65 9.99 -0.82
CA PRO A 71 -4.04 10.32 -1.16
C PRO A 71 -4.98 9.15 -0.88
N GLY A 72 -4.56 7.93 -1.25
CA GLY A 72 -5.32 6.72 -0.98
C GLY A 72 -5.48 6.48 0.52
N THR A 73 -4.40 6.59 1.31
CA THR A 73 -4.49 6.42 2.77
C THR A 73 -5.43 7.44 3.42
N LEU A 74 -5.41 8.69 2.95
CA LEU A 74 -6.30 9.74 3.45
C LEU A 74 -7.75 9.47 3.07
N TYR A 75 -8.00 9.03 1.82
CA TYR A 75 -9.33 8.65 1.36
C TYR A 75 -9.91 7.54 2.23
N LEU A 76 -9.17 6.45 2.47
CA LEU A 76 -9.62 5.36 3.34
C LEU A 76 -9.82 5.81 4.80
N SER A 77 -8.97 6.70 5.30
CA SER A 77 -9.10 7.22 6.67
C SER A 77 -10.35 8.08 6.86
N VAL A 78 -10.76 8.84 5.84
CA VAL A 78 -11.95 9.72 5.91
C VAL A 78 -13.22 8.93 5.58
N ALA A 79 -13.15 7.98 4.66
CA ALA A 79 -14.29 7.15 4.26
C ALA A 79 -14.80 6.20 5.37
N VAL A 80 -14.04 6.03 6.46
CA VAL A 80 -14.44 5.24 7.64
C VAL A 80 -15.27 6.07 8.65
N ILE A 81 -15.56 7.34 8.37
CA ILE A 81 -16.47 8.15 9.20
C ILE A 81 -17.91 7.98 8.67
N PRO A 82 -18.81 7.27 9.39
CA PRO A 82 -20.23 7.23 9.05
C PRO A 82 -20.91 8.60 9.24
#